data_AF-A0A3N5HJY8-F1
#
_entry.id   AF-A0A3N5HJY8-F1
#
_cell.length_a   1.000
_cell.length_b   1.000
_cell.length_c   1.000
_cell.angle_alpha   90.00
_cell.angle_beta   90.00
_cell.angle_gamma   90.00
#
_symmetry.space_group_name_H-M   'P 1'
#
loop_
_entity.id
_entity.type
_entity.pdbx_description
1 polymer ?
#
loop_
_entity_poly.entity_id
_entity_poly.type
_entity_poly.pdbx_seq_one_letter_code
_entity_poly.pdbx_strand_id
1 'polypeptide(L)'
;MVASANGVVAWRRADARDDPVLAILGGDRHRPARVADKRLLRFLRCFGDVAVGAETVRAQPELVLSPQQPGDEPAPELFAFRESAGLPRQPRNIVYSIYGRLPLAHRMFTTPDIEPLVVTTPAGAAELERRARPGAPPPTLVDELLDPEGLR
;
A
#
# COMPACT_ATOMS: atom_id res chain seq x y z
N MET A 1 6.93 -10.78 0.78
CA MET A 1 5.66 -11.44 0.42
C MET A 1 5.40 -12.53 1.44
N VAL A 2 4.15 -12.76 1.84
CA VAL A 2 3.76 -13.88 2.69
C VAL A 2 2.90 -14.85 1.87
N ALA A 3 3.05 -16.15 2.11
CA ALA A 3 2.30 -17.20 1.42
C ALA A 3 1.91 -18.29 2.43
N SER A 4 0.84 -19.01 2.13
CA SER A 4 0.54 -20.28 2.80
C SER A 4 1.59 -21.34 2.45
N ALA A 5 1.59 -22.45 3.18
CA ALA A 5 2.50 -23.57 2.91
C ALA A 5 2.37 -24.17 1.50
N ASN A 6 1.19 -24.02 0.86
CA ASN A 6 0.95 -24.45 -0.52
C ASN A 6 1.07 -23.30 -1.55
N GLY A 7 1.69 -22.18 -1.19
CA GLY A 7 2.01 -21.08 -2.12
C GLY A 7 0.87 -20.12 -2.44
N VAL A 8 -0.26 -20.19 -1.73
CA VAL A 8 -1.36 -19.22 -1.89
C VAL A 8 -0.98 -17.90 -1.22
N VAL A 9 -1.03 -16.81 -1.98
CA VAL A 9 -0.68 -15.45 -1.50
C VAL A 9 -1.91 -14.56 -1.30
N ALA A 10 -3.02 -14.89 -1.96
CA ALA A 10 -4.31 -14.21 -1.85
C ALA A 10 -5.42 -15.06 -2.48
N TRP A 11 -6.68 -14.71 -2.19
CA TRP A 11 -7.87 -15.18 -2.91
C TRP A 11 -8.89 -14.05 -3.04
N ARG A 12 -9.91 -14.26 -3.89
CA ARG A 12 -11.04 -13.34 -4.00
C ARG A 12 -11.84 -13.38 -2.71
N ARG A 13 -11.97 -12.22 -2.05
CA ARG A 13 -12.72 -12.09 -0.81
C ARG A 13 -14.21 -12.36 -1.03
N ALA A 14 -14.83 -13.10 -0.12
CA ALA A 14 -16.29 -13.24 -0.06
C ALA A 14 -16.95 -11.97 0.52
N ASP A 15 -16.35 -11.38 1.55
CA ASP A 15 -16.79 -10.16 2.20
C ASP A 15 -15.62 -9.40 2.87
N ALA A 16 -15.91 -8.35 3.65
CA ALA A 16 -14.90 -7.55 4.32
C ALA A 16 -14.12 -8.28 5.43
N ARG A 17 -14.65 -9.38 5.97
CA ARG A 17 -14.04 -10.18 7.05
C ARG A 17 -13.16 -11.30 6.48
N ASP A 18 -13.40 -11.71 5.24
CA ASP A 18 -12.55 -12.64 4.51
C ASP A 18 -11.27 -11.95 4.04
N ASP A 19 -10.28 -11.86 4.94
CA ASP A 19 -8.97 -11.28 4.64
C ASP A 19 -7.92 -12.38 4.40
N PRO A 20 -7.46 -12.56 3.13
CA PRO A 20 -6.50 -13.59 2.78
C PRO A 20 -5.18 -13.49 3.53
N VAL A 21 -4.68 -12.27 3.70
CA VAL A 21 -3.39 -12.04 4.37
C VAL A 21 -3.54 -12.34 5.85
N LEU A 22 -4.64 -11.92 6.47
CA LEU A 22 -4.96 -12.23 7.86
C LEU A 22 -5.01 -13.74 8.10
N ALA A 23 -5.69 -14.47 7.21
CA ALA A 23 -5.88 -15.91 7.30
C ALA A 23 -4.55 -16.67 7.07
N ILE A 24 -3.75 -16.28 6.07
CA ILE A 24 -2.40 -16.84 5.83
C ILE A 24 -1.50 -16.65 7.06
N LEU A 25 -1.59 -15.50 7.73
CA LEU A 25 -0.84 -15.20 8.95
C LEU A 25 -1.39 -15.93 10.20
N GLY A 26 -2.49 -16.68 10.07
CA GLY A 26 -3.06 -17.52 11.11
C GLY A 26 -4.20 -16.89 11.92
N GLY A 27 -4.78 -15.77 11.47
CA GLY A 27 -5.97 -15.14 12.06
C GLY A 27 -5.71 -14.38 13.37
N ASP A 28 -4.99 -15.01 14.31
CA ASP A 28 -4.59 -14.42 15.59
C ASP A 28 -3.55 -13.32 15.39
N ARG A 29 -3.86 -12.13 15.91
CA ARG A 29 -2.99 -10.95 15.86
C ARG A 29 -1.78 -11.05 16.78
N HIS A 30 -1.85 -11.87 17.82
CA HIS A 30 -0.81 -12.02 18.84
C HIS A 30 0.13 -13.20 18.58
N ARG A 31 -0.14 -14.01 17.55
CA ARG A 31 0.74 -15.11 17.16
C ARG A 31 2.17 -14.62 16.91
N PRO A 32 3.20 -15.22 17.54
CA PRO A 32 4.59 -14.73 17.44
C PRO A 32 5.09 -14.55 16.00
N ALA A 33 4.79 -15.50 15.11
CA ALA A 33 5.20 -15.43 13.70
C ALA A 33 4.62 -14.20 12.99
N ARG A 34 3.37 -13.83 13.30
CA ARG A 34 2.72 -12.66 12.73
C ARG A 34 3.29 -11.37 13.30
N VAL A 35 3.57 -11.33 14.60
CA VAL A 35 4.23 -10.18 15.23
C VAL A 35 5.60 -9.96 14.60
N ALA A 36 6.35 -11.04 14.36
CA ALA A 36 7.63 -10.99 13.67
C ALA A 36 7.51 -10.49 12.22
N ASP A 37 6.55 -10.99 11.44
CA ASP A 37 6.29 -10.54 10.06
C ASP A 37 5.94 -9.04 10.01
N LYS A 38 5.05 -8.58 10.92
CA LYS A 38 4.72 -7.16 11.06
C LYS A 38 5.96 -6.32 11.37
N ARG A 39 6.80 -6.73 12.33
CA ARG A 39 8.03 -6.01 12.69
C ARG A 39 9.03 -5.96 11.54
N LEU A 40 9.21 -7.08 10.83
CA LEU A 40 10.07 -7.14 9.66
C LEU A 40 9.58 -6.19 8.55
N LEU A 41 8.28 -6.19 8.25
CA LEU A 41 7.71 -5.30 7.25
C LEU A 41 7.92 -3.82 7.60
N ARG A 42 7.74 -3.44 8.88
CA ARG A 42 8.02 -2.08 9.37
C ARG A 42 9.49 -1.69 9.13
N PHE A 43 10.42 -2.60 9.44
CA PHE A 43 11.84 -2.38 9.20
C PHE A 43 12.17 -2.23 7.72
N LEU A 44 11.62 -3.09 6.85
CA LEU A 44 11.85 -3.02 5.40
C LEU A 44 11.39 -1.69 4.78
N ARG A 45 10.31 -1.10 5.30
CA ARG A 45 9.83 0.23 4.87
C ARG A 45 10.77 1.39 5.23
N CYS A 46 11.85 1.13 5.97
CA CYS A 46 12.84 2.14 6.31
C CYS A 46 13.87 2.36 5.20
N PHE A 47 14.02 1.43 4.25
CA PHE A 47 15.14 1.47 3.30
C PHE A 47 14.82 2.14 1.96
N GLY A 48 13.55 2.40 1.66
CA GLY A 48 13.17 3.00 0.39
C GLY A 48 11.71 3.37 0.32
N ASP A 49 11.27 3.67 -0.89
CA ASP A 49 9.86 3.88 -1.23
C ASP A 49 9.12 2.55 -1.30
N VAL A 50 7.80 2.59 -1.10
CA VAL A 50 7.00 1.38 -0.92
C VAL A 50 5.86 1.40 -1.91
N ALA A 51 5.70 0.30 -2.65
CA ALA A 51 4.70 0.19 -3.68
C ALA A 51 3.62 -0.85 -3.37
N VAL A 52 2.43 -0.61 -3.90
CA VAL A 52 1.28 -1.52 -3.78
C VAL A 52 0.37 -1.42 -5.01
N GLY A 53 -0.36 -2.50 -5.31
CA GLY A 53 -1.44 -2.47 -6.30
C GLY A 53 -2.72 -1.83 -5.76
N ALA A 54 -3.49 -1.21 -6.65
CA ALA A 54 -4.76 -0.55 -6.34
C ALA A 54 -5.76 -1.47 -5.64
N GLU A 55 -5.79 -2.77 -5.96
CA GLU A 55 -6.72 -3.70 -5.33
C GLU A 55 -6.41 -3.91 -3.84
N THR A 56 -5.15 -3.93 -3.45
CA THR A 56 -4.77 -3.99 -2.03
C THR A 56 -5.25 -2.75 -1.27
N VAL A 57 -5.17 -1.56 -1.89
CA VAL A 57 -5.70 -0.32 -1.29
C VAL A 57 -7.21 -0.41 -1.08
N ARG A 58 -7.97 -0.96 -2.05
CA ARG A 58 -9.42 -1.17 -1.89
C ARG A 58 -9.74 -2.19 -0.80
N ALA A 59 -8.95 -3.25 -0.73
CA ALA A 59 -9.17 -4.36 0.19
C ALA A 59 -8.70 -4.08 1.63
N GLN A 60 -7.84 -3.09 1.85
CA GLN A 60 -7.27 -2.77 3.16
C GLN A 60 -7.46 -1.27 3.50
N PRO A 61 -8.65 -0.86 3.99
CA PRO A 61 -9.02 0.55 4.19
C PRO A 61 -8.11 1.35 5.14
N GLU A 62 -7.40 0.65 6.02
CA GLU A 62 -6.50 1.22 7.03
C GLU A 62 -5.03 1.23 6.57
N LEU A 63 -4.74 0.76 5.34
CA LEU A 63 -3.37 0.59 4.86
C LEU A 63 -2.67 1.93 4.71
N VAL A 64 -1.52 2.02 5.39
CA VAL A 64 -0.54 3.09 5.22
C VAL A 64 0.84 2.45 5.06
N LEU A 65 1.57 2.81 4.01
CA LEU A 65 2.89 2.18 3.73
C LEU A 65 4.03 2.85 4.51
N SER A 66 3.81 3.17 5.79
CA SER A 66 4.79 3.78 6.69
C SER A 66 5.50 2.73 7.58
N PRO A 67 6.71 3.01 8.11
CA PRO A 67 7.33 2.23 9.19
C PRO A 67 6.44 2.07 10.44
N GLN A 68 5.42 2.91 10.60
CA GLN A 68 4.43 2.79 11.66
C GLN A 68 3.02 3.01 11.13
N GLN A 69 2.21 1.95 11.11
CA GLN A 69 0.80 2.03 10.71
C GLN A 69 -0.09 2.51 11.86
N PRO A 70 -1.30 3.01 11.56
CA PRO A 70 -2.29 3.28 12.60
C PRO A 70 -2.51 2.08 13.52
N GLY A 71 -2.35 2.29 14.83
CA GLY A 71 -2.49 1.24 15.85
C GLY A 71 -1.23 0.42 16.13
N ASP A 72 -0.10 0.71 15.47
CA ASP A 72 1.19 0.12 15.82
C ASP A 72 1.79 0.74 17.09
N GLU A 73 2.56 -0.06 17.82
CA GLU A 73 3.43 0.44 18.90
C GLU A 73 4.40 1.50 18.36
N PRO A 74 4.63 2.60 19.08
CA PRO A 74 5.61 3.62 18.68
C PRO A 74 6.99 2.99 18.41
N ALA A 75 7.61 3.37 17.29
CA ALA A 75 8.98 2.96 16.94
C ALA A 75 9.79 4.16 16.41
N PRO A 76 10.11 5.15 17.27
CA PRO A 76 10.85 6.34 16.86
C PRO A 76 12.21 6.01 16.23
N GLU A 77 12.84 4.90 16.61
CA GLU A 77 14.10 4.42 16.08
C GLU A 77 14.06 4.11 14.58
N LEU A 78 12.91 3.68 14.05
CA LEU A 78 12.74 3.42 12.61
C LEU A 78 12.78 4.71 11.80
N PHE A 79 12.19 5.78 12.33
CA PHE A 79 12.23 7.10 11.70
C PHE A 79 13.60 7.77 11.86
N ALA A 80 14.22 7.64 13.04
CA ALA A 80 15.58 8.14 13.27
C ALA A 80 16.60 7.48 12.34
N PHE A 81 16.46 6.18 12.07
CA PHE A 81 17.27 5.49 11.07
C PHE A 81 17.14 6.13 9.69
N ARG A 82 15.91 6.35 9.20
CA ARG A 82 15.67 6.98 7.89
C ARG A 82 16.33 8.35 7.79
N GLU A 83 16.12 9.19 8.81
CA GLU A 83 16.69 10.54 8.86
C GLU A 83 18.23 10.50 8.88
N SER A 84 18.83 9.60 9.66
CA SER A 84 20.29 9.43 9.73
C SER A 84 20.90 8.95 8.40
N ALA A 85 20.12 8.24 7.59
CA ALA A 85 20.51 7.78 6.26
C ALA A 85 20.25 8.84 5.15
N GLY A 86 19.80 10.04 5.51
CA GLY A 86 19.47 11.10 4.55
C GLY A 86 18.19 10.83 3.75
N LEU A 87 17.34 9.92 4.21
CA LEU A 87 16.06 9.59 3.56
C LEU A 87 14.94 10.47 4.13
N PRO A 88 13.88 10.76 3.33
CA PRO A 88 12.68 11.41 3.86
C PRO A 88 12.07 10.62 5.01
N ARG A 89 11.51 11.32 6.00
CA ARG A 89 10.94 10.71 7.22
C ARG A 89 9.88 9.64 6.88
N GLN A 90 8.97 9.94 5.95
CA GLN A 90 8.05 8.96 5.38
C GLN A 90 8.60 8.42 4.06
N PRO A 91 8.44 7.12 3.76
CA PRO A 91 8.63 6.63 2.40
C PRO A 91 7.59 7.21 1.46
N ARG A 92 7.91 7.36 0.16
CA ARG A 92 6.89 7.63 -0.85
C ARG A 92 6.00 6.40 -1.01
N ASN A 93 4.69 6.62 -1.03
CA ASN A 93 3.72 5.55 -1.23
C ASN A 93 3.36 5.47 -2.72
N ILE A 94 3.80 4.41 -3.40
CA ILE A 94 3.55 4.24 -4.83
C ILE A 94 2.34 3.31 -5.02
N VAL A 95 1.33 3.78 -5.75
CA VAL A 95 0.11 3.01 -6.04
C VAL A 95 0.02 2.72 -7.52
N TYR A 96 0.13 1.44 -7.89
CA TYR A 96 -0.08 0.99 -9.26
C TYR A 96 -1.56 0.79 -9.53
N SER A 97 -2.10 1.47 -10.55
CA SER A 97 -3.50 1.35 -10.95
C SER A 97 -3.64 1.50 -12.45
N ILE A 98 -3.99 0.44 -13.18
CA ILE A 98 -4.18 0.51 -14.64
C ILE A 98 -5.30 1.49 -15.00
N TYR A 99 -6.42 1.45 -14.27
CA TYR A 99 -7.65 2.17 -14.61
C TYR A 99 -7.88 3.44 -13.79
N GLY A 100 -6.96 3.84 -12.91
CA GLY A 100 -7.11 5.04 -12.09
C GLY A 100 -8.30 5.02 -11.09
N ARG A 101 -8.98 3.89 -10.93
CA ARG A 101 -10.16 3.76 -10.04
C ARG A 101 -9.74 3.61 -8.58
N LEU A 102 -9.26 4.69 -7.98
CA LEU A 102 -8.78 4.69 -6.59
C LEU A 102 -9.80 5.31 -5.63
N PRO A 103 -9.91 4.79 -4.39
CA PRO A 103 -10.70 5.42 -3.34
C PRO A 103 -9.93 6.63 -2.79
N LEU A 104 -10.08 7.82 -3.38
CA LEU A 104 -9.27 9.00 -3.02
C LEU A 104 -9.46 9.49 -1.57
N ALA A 105 -10.53 9.08 -0.89
CA ALA A 105 -10.73 9.35 0.54
C ALA A 105 -9.94 8.38 1.46
N HIS A 106 -9.27 7.38 0.90
CA HIS A 106 -8.52 6.37 1.64
C HIS A 106 -7.30 6.98 2.36
N ARG A 107 -6.93 6.43 3.53
CA ARG A 107 -5.82 6.94 4.37
C ARG A 107 -4.50 7.08 3.63
N MET A 108 -4.25 6.23 2.64
CA MET A 108 -3.09 6.32 1.75
C MET A 108 -2.94 7.67 1.02
N PHE A 109 -4.05 8.39 0.79
CA PHE A 109 -4.06 9.70 0.11
C PHE A 109 -4.33 10.88 1.04
N THR A 110 -4.79 10.61 2.28
CA THR A 110 -5.27 11.64 3.21
C THR A 110 -4.44 11.73 4.49
N THR A 111 -3.51 10.80 4.73
CA THR A 111 -2.61 10.85 5.88
C THR A 111 -1.60 11.99 5.69
N PRO A 112 -1.45 12.92 6.67
CA PRO A 112 -0.46 13.98 6.61
C PRO A 112 0.97 13.45 6.45
N ASP A 113 1.82 14.26 5.83
CA ASP A 113 3.26 13.98 5.60
C ASP A 113 3.56 12.75 4.73
N ILE A 114 2.52 12.11 4.18
CA ILE A 114 2.65 11.04 3.19
C ILE A 114 2.41 11.62 1.81
N GLU A 115 3.40 11.48 0.95
CA GLU A 115 3.32 11.86 -0.46
C GLU A 115 3.03 10.61 -1.30
N PRO A 116 1.77 10.36 -1.71
CA PRO A 116 1.48 9.28 -2.63
C PRO A 116 1.85 9.64 -4.07
N LEU A 117 2.35 8.66 -4.83
CA LEU A 117 2.51 8.72 -6.27
C LEU A 117 1.66 7.63 -6.91
N VAL A 118 0.78 7.99 -7.83
CA VAL A 118 0.00 7.01 -8.59
C VAL A 118 0.69 6.71 -9.91
N VAL A 119 0.98 5.44 -10.19
CA VAL A 119 1.49 4.99 -11.48
C VAL A 119 0.33 4.37 -12.26
N THR A 120 0.05 4.92 -13.44
CA THR A 120 -1.17 4.60 -14.18
C THR A 120 -1.02 4.76 -15.70
N THR A 121 -2.06 4.38 -16.44
CA THR A 121 -2.15 4.58 -17.89
C THR A 121 -2.74 5.95 -18.23
N PRO A 122 -2.65 6.44 -19.48
CA PRO A 122 -3.31 7.69 -19.87
C PRO A 122 -4.81 7.71 -19.55
N ALA A 123 -5.51 6.59 -19.78
CA ALA A 123 -6.93 6.46 -19.44
C ALA A 123 -7.17 6.49 -17.92
N GLY A 124 -6.27 5.90 -17.13
CA GLY A 124 -6.33 5.93 -15.68
C GLY A 124 -6.07 7.33 -15.11
N ALA A 125 -5.14 8.10 -15.69
CA ALA A 125 -4.89 9.49 -15.31
C ALA A 125 -6.14 10.37 -15.51
N ALA A 126 -6.79 10.26 -16.68
CA ALA A 126 -8.04 10.97 -16.95
C ALA A 126 -9.16 10.60 -15.96
N GLU A 127 -9.26 9.33 -15.56
CA GLU A 127 -10.23 8.89 -14.54
C GLU A 127 -9.91 9.44 -13.15
N LEU A 128 -8.63 9.54 -12.77
CA LEU A 128 -8.20 10.15 -11.50
C LEU A 128 -8.56 11.63 -11.46
N GLU A 129 -8.23 12.39 -12.51
CA GLU A 129 -8.57 13.80 -12.62
C GLU A 129 -10.09 14.02 -12.51
N ARG A 130 -10.89 13.18 -13.17
CA ARG A 130 -12.35 13.24 -13.10
C ARG A 130 -12.87 13.02 -11.69
N ARG A 131 -12.31 12.04 -10.96
CA ARG A 131 -12.74 11.67 -9.59
C ARG A 131 -12.24 12.62 -8.51
N ALA A 132 -11.10 13.27 -8.72
CA ALA A 132 -10.52 14.17 -7.74
C ALA A 132 -11.31 15.46 -7.56
N ARG A 133 -12.13 15.86 -8.55
CA ARG A 133 -12.90 17.10 -8.53
C ARG A 133 -13.86 17.17 -7.33
N PRO A 134 -13.89 18.29 -6.59
CA PRO A 134 -13.25 19.58 -6.89
C PRO A 134 -11.80 19.74 -6.40
N GLY A 135 -11.22 18.73 -5.75
CA GLY A 135 -9.83 18.75 -5.27
C GLY A 135 -8.79 18.49 -6.37
N ALA A 136 -7.52 18.53 -5.98
CA ALA A 136 -6.40 18.17 -6.84
C ALA A 136 -6.22 16.64 -6.86
N PRO A 137 -5.96 16.02 -8.03
CA PRO A 137 -5.60 14.62 -8.09
C PRO A 137 -4.23 14.40 -7.41
N PRO A 138 -3.94 13.18 -6.92
CA PRO A 138 -2.61 12.86 -6.44
C PRO A 138 -1.57 12.99 -7.58
N PRO A 139 -0.30 13.30 -7.26
CA PRO A 139 0.79 13.22 -8.22
C PRO A 139 0.75 11.90 -8.99
N THR A 140 0.87 11.97 -10.31
CA THR A 140 0.68 10.84 -11.20
C THR A 140 1.86 10.69 -12.15
N LEU A 141 2.37 9.46 -12.28
CA LEU A 141 3.27 9.04 -13.35
C LEU A 141 2.46 8.24 -14.36
N VAL A 142 2.44 8.71 -15.60
CA VAL A 142 1.68 8.10 -16.69
C VAL A 142 2.63 7.32 -17.58
N ASP A 143 2.33 6.04 -17.80
CA ASP A 143 3.09 5.16 -18.66
C ASP A 143 2.16 4.35 -19.57
N GLU A 144 2.65 3.96 -20.75
CA GLU A 144 1.90 3.09 -21.65
C GLU A 144 1.94 1.65 -21.17
N LEU A 145 0.81 0.96 -21.29
CA LEU A 145 0.73 -0.44 -20.94
C LEU A 145 1.23 -1.28 -22.12
N LEU A 146 2.45 -1.80 -22.00
CA LEU A 146 3.15 -2.51 -23.08
C LEU A 146 2.41 -3.78 -23.55
N ASP A 147 1.77 -4.51 -22.63
CA ASP A 147 0.95 -5.70 -22.94
C ASP A 147 -0.34 -5.71 -22.12
N PRO A 148 -1.45 -5.21 -22.69
CA PRO A 148 -2.76 -5.23 -22.04
C PRO A 148 -3.38 -6.62 -21.89
N GLU A 149 -2.95 -7.60 -22.68
CA GLU A 149 -3.52 -8.95 -22.66
C GLU A 149 -2.97 -9.79 -21.51
N GLY A 150 -1.71 -9.56 -21.12
CA GLY A 150 -1.06 -10.23 -19.98
C GLY A 150 -1.64 -9.91 -18.60
N LEU A 151 -2.66 -9.04 -18.52
CA LEU A 151 -3.31 -8.59 -17.29
C LEU A 151 -4.78 -9.07 -17.15
N ARG A 152 -5.26 -9.88 -18.09
CA ARG A 152 -6.61 -10.47 -18.07
C ARG A 152 -6.67 -11.79 -17.31
#